data_AF-A0A931BXL6-F1
#
_entry.id   AF-A0A931BXL6-F1
#
_cell.length_a   1.000
_cell.length_b   1.000
_cell.length_c   1.000
_cell.angle_alpha   90.00
_cell.angle_beta   90.00
_cell.angle_gamma   90.00
#
_symmetry.space_group_name_H-M   'P 1'
#
loop_
_entity.id
_entity.type
_entity.pdbx_description
1 polymer ?
#
loop_
_entity_poly.entity_id
_entity_poly.type
_entity_poly.pdbx_seq_one_letter_code
_entity_poly.pdbx_strand_id
1 'polypeptide(L)' 'MYFEYTEQIRKLFYTSNAIEGVYCRVRKVTKTKGAFPPDMAVLKLIYLSQQCKGVYP' A
#
# COMPACT_ATOMS: atom_id res chain seq x y z
N MET A 1 -18.38 6.56 17.18
CA MET A 1 -19.14 6.94 15.97
C MET A 1 -18.80 5.95 14.85
N TYR A 2 -19.36 4.74 14.90
CA TYR A 2 -19.14 3.68 13.88
C TYR A 2 -20.47 3.17 13.30
N PHE A 3 -21.57 3.44 13.99
CA PHE A 3 -22.92 2.97 13.66
C PHE A 3 -23.70 3.90 12.71
N GLU A 4 -23.19 5.09 12.42
CA GLU A 4 -23.84 6.05 11.50
C GLU A 4 -23.60 5.73 10.02
N TYR A 5 -22.65 4.85 9.71
CA TYR A 5 -22.37 4.46 8.33
C TYR A 5 -23.32 3.35 7.86
N THR A 6 -23.80 3.47 6.62
CA THR A 6 -24.62 2.42 5.99
C THR A 6 -23.88 1.08 5.97
N GLU A 7 -24.62 -0.02 5.94
CA GLU A 7 -24.06 -1.38 6.02
C GLU A 7 -22.99 -1.63 4.93
N GLN A 8 -23.16 -1.04 3.75
CA GLN A 8 -22.21 -1.11 2.64
C GLN A 8 -20.86 -0.45 2.96
N ILE A 9 -20.88 0.72 3.60
CA ILE A 9 -19.67 1.44 3.99
C ILE A 9 -18.97 0.71 5.14
N ARG A 10 -19.72 0.17 6.10
CA ARG A 10 -19.16 -0.66 7.18
C ARG A 10 -18.48 -1.91 6.63
N LYS A 11 -19.13 -2.61 5.69
CA LYS A 11 -18.52 -3.74 4.97
C LYS A 11 -17.25 -3.29 4.26
N LEU A 12 -17.27 -2.15 3.56
CA LEU A 12 -16.09 -1.61 2.88
C LEU A 12 -14.91 -1.38 3.85
N PHE A 13 -15.17 -0.78 5.01
CA PHE A 13 -14.17 -0.59 6.08
C PHE A 13 -13.64 -1.91 6.64
N TYR A 14 -14.52 -2.87 6.94
CA TYR A 14 -14.11 -4.19 7.43
C TYR A 14 -13.41 -5.03 6.35
N THR A 15 -13.70 -4.78 5.08
CA THR A 15 -12.97 -5.34 3.93
C THR A 15 -11.79 -4.49 3.49
N SER A 16 -11.39 -3.45 4.25
CA SER A 16 -10.27 -2.53 3.91
C SER A 16 -8.87 -3.18 3.95
N ASN A 17 -8.81 -4.49 3.73
CA ASN A 17 -7.64 -5.24 3.26
C ASN A 17 -6.97 -4.58 2.03
N ALA A 18 -7.61 -3.60 1.36
CA ALA A 18 -6.93 -2.76 0.38
C ALA A 18 -5.64 -2.11 0.95
N ILE A 19 -5.70 -1.59 2.18
CA ILE A 19 -4.56 -0.96 2.85
C ILE A 19 -3.54 -2.03 3.28
N GLU A 20 -3.99 -3.16 3.80
CA GLU A 20 -3.13 -4.29 4.17
C GLU A 20 -2.37 -4.86 2.95
N GLY A 21 -3.03 -4.90 1.79
CA GLY A 21 -2.43 -5.29 0.52
C GLY A 21 -1.31 -4.36 0.08
N VAL A 22 -1.47 -3.05 0.29
CA VAL A 22 -0.41 -2.05 0.06
C VAL A 22 0.76 -2.29 1.01
N TYR A 23 0.49 -2.44 2.32
CA TYR A 23 1.54 -2.71 3.31
C TYR A 23 2.30 -4.02 3.05
N CYS A 24 1.59 -5.08 2.65
CA CYS A 24 2.21 -6.35 2.25
C CYS A 24 3.15 -6.18 1.06
N ARG A 25 2.75 -5.36 0.07
CA ARG A 25 3.58 -5.07 -1.10
C ARG A 25 4.82 -4.26 -0.75
N VAL A 26 4.66 -3.21 0.05
CA VAL A 26 5.79 -2.40 0.54
C VAL A 26 6.79 -3.29 1.29
N ARG A 27 6.31 -4.13 2.22
CA ARG A 27 7.15 -5.10 2.95
C ARG A 27 7.88 -6.06 2.02
N LYS A 28 7.25 -6.56 0.95
CA LYS A 28 7.92 -7.44 -0.03
C LYS A 28 9.04 -6.73 -0.77
N VAL A 29 8.82 -5.47 -1.17
CA VAL A 29 9.80 -4.67 -1.93
C VAL A 29 10.99 -4.25 -1.06
N THR A 30 10.76 -3.98 0.22
CA THR A 30 11.82 -3.55 1.14
C THR A 30 12.58 -4.72 1.76
N LYS A 31 11.99 -5.92 1.87
CA LYS A 31 12.65 -7.11 2.46
C LYS A 31 13.93 -7.54 1.75
N THR A 32 14.04 -7.32 0.44
CA THR A 32 15.19 -7.79 -0.35
C THR A 32 16.36 -6.79 -0.35
N LYS A 33 16.13 -5.55 0.08
CA LYS A 33 17.16 -4.51 0.12
C LYS A 33 17.54 -4.25 1.58
N GLY A 34 18.84 -4.29 1.89
CA GLY A 34 19.38 -4.09 3.24
C GLY A 34 19.26 -2.64 3.72
N ALA A 35 20.38 -1.92 3.79
CA ALA A 35 20.39 -0.52 4.21
C ALA A 35 20.01 0.41 3.05
N PHE A 36 19.08 1.34 3.29
CA PHE A 36 18.76 2.41 2.35
C PHE A 36 19.62 3.63 2.68
N PRO A 37 20.36 4.19 1.70
CA PRO A 37 21.32 5.27 1.99
C PRO A 37 20.62 6.61 2.35
N PRO A 38 19.59 7.07 1.60
CA PRO A 38 18.67 8.11 2.10
C PRO A 38 17.17 7.75 1.98
N ASP A 39 16.32 8.41 2.77
CA ASP A 39 14.86 8.23 2.76
C ASP A 39 14.21 8.44 1.38
N MET A 40 14.78 9.37 0.60
CA MET A 40 14.40 9.63 -0.80
C MET A 40 14.54 8.38 -1.69
N ALA A 41 15.52 7.50 -1.42
CA ALA A 41 15.71 6.29 -2.20
C ALA A 41 14.62 5.24 -1.90
N VAL A 42 14.13 5.18 -0.65
CA VAL A 42 13.00 4.32 -0.28
C VAL A 42 11.73 4.78 -1.01
N LEU A 43 11.45 6.08 -1.02
CA LEU A 43 10.29 6.66 -1.69
C LEU A 43 10.32 6.39 -3.20
N LYS A 44 11.48 6.59 -3.86
CA LYS A 44 11.66 6.26 -5.28
C LYS A 44 11.44 4.77 -5.55
N LEU A 45 11.94 3.89 -4.70
CA LEU A 45 11.75 2.44 -4.86
C LEU A 45 10.26 2.05 -4.77
N ILE A 46 9.55 2.60 -3.78
CA ILE A 46 8.12 2.36 -3.62
C ILE A 46 7.38 2.87 -4.85
N TYR A 47 7.66 4.09 -5.30
CA TYR A 47 7.05 4.69 -6.49
C TYR A 47 7.23 3.82 -7.74
N LEU A 48 8.47 3.40 -8.04
CA LEU A 48 8.78 2.52 -9.17
C LEU A 48 8.08 1.16 -9.06
N SER A 49 8.01 0.58 -7.85
CA SER A 49 7.33 -0.70 -7.62
C SER A 49 5.82 -0.65 -7.83
N GLN A 50 5.19 0.52 -7.62
CA GLN A 50 3.78 0.73 -7.92
C GLN A 50 3.57 1.00 -9.41
N GLN A 51 4.47 1.74 -10.07
CA GLN A 51 4.39 2.05 -11.50
C GLN A 51 4.53 0.81 -12.40
N CYS A 52 5.42 -0.15 -12.06
CA CYS A 52 5.61 -1.36 -12.88
C CYS A 52 4.38 -2.28 -12.99
N LYS A 53 3.34 -2.11 -12.17
CA LYS A 53 2.08 -2.88 -12.26
C LYS A 53 0.88 -2.04 -12.70
N GLY A 54 1.11 -0.78 -13.05
CA GLY A 54 0.10 0.15 -13.52
C GLY A 54 0.59 0.86 -14.76
N VAL A 55 0.70 0.12 -15.87
CA VAL A 55 0.38 0.72 -17.16
C VAL A 55 -1.13 0.98 -17.13
N TYR A 56 -1.53 2.16 -16.68
CA TYR A 56 -2.55 2.88 -17.43
C TYR A 56 -1.80 3.58 -18.58
N PRO A 57 -2.41 3.75 -19.77
CA PRO A 57 -1.71 4.31 -20.94
C PRO A 57 -1.00 5.62 -20.64
#